data_AF-A0A1E4LGA8-F1
#
_entry.id   AF-A0A1E4LGA8-F1
#
_cell.length_a   1.000
_cell.length_b   1.000
_cell.length_c   1.000
_cell.angle_alpha   90.00
_cell.angle_beta   90.00
_cell.angle_gamma   90.00
#
_symmetry.space_group_name_H-M   'P 1'
#
loop_
_entity.id
_entity.type
_entity.pdbx_description
1 polymer ?
#
loop_
_entity_poly.entity_id
_entity_poly.type
_entity_poly.pdbx_seq_one_letter_code
_entity_poly.pdbx_strand_id
1 'polypeptide(L)'
;MNEIQERIKRSSRIMAIIVKVLYISLIIGMCVPIAIVIWVASNPGMDTLSVGKIKVLSMQGQLLSSASDVMAEMCTIIVAGIFLFFILLTAYRMFRSIAETVLPFSIENSARLKKIGINLMVYSFVLPIARAGFYASFSSNKAIQTTFDIPFIVLALVFIFIALVFDYGAELQRQSDETL
;
A
#
# COMPACT_ATOMS: atom_id res chain seq x y z
N MET A 1 -4.71 15.16 -32.27
CA MET A 1 -3.95 14.43 -31.23
C MET A 1 -2.98 13.52 -31.96
N ASN A 2 -1.69 13.57 -31.64
CA ASN A 2 -0.69 12.74 -32.33
C ASN A 2 -0.71 11.29 -31.80
N GLU A 3 -0.17 10.33 -32.54
CA GLU A 3 -0.13 8.89 -32.22
C GLU A 3 0.45 8.63 -30.81
N ILE A 4 1.49 9.38 -30.43
CA ILE A 4 2.11 9.32 -29.09
C ILE A 4 1.10 9.68 -27.98
N GLN A 5 0.31 10.74 -28.18
CA GLN A 5 -0.67 11.21 -27.20
C GLN A 5 -1.82 10.20 -27.03
N GLU A 6 -2.28 9.58 -28.12
CA GLU A 6 -3.28 8.51 -28.06
C GLU A 6 -2.76 7.29 -27.30
N ARG A 7 -1.50 6.89 -27.54
CA ARG A 7 -0.87 5.78 -26.84
C ARG A 7 -0.75 6.04 -25.33
N ILE A 8 -0.31 7.23 -24.93
CA ILE A 8 -0.23 7.65 -23.52
C ILE A 8 -1.62 7.62 -22.88
N LYS A 9 -2.61 8.20 -23.54
CA LYS A 9 -4.00 8.24 -23.05
C LYS A 9 -4.57 6.83 -22.85
N ARG A 10 -4.39 5.95 -23.84
CA ARG A 10 -4.87 4.56 -23.79
C ARG A 10 -4.19 3.77 -22.68
N SER A 11 -2.86 3.83 -22.61
CA SER A 11 -2.08 3.12 -21.58
C SER A 11 -2.45 3.60 -20.17
N SER A 12 -2.52 4.91 -19.96
CA SER A 12 -2.88 5.50 -18.66
C SER A 12 -4.30 5.16 -18.24
N ARG A 13 -5.26 5.13 -19.18
CA ARG A 13 -6.63 4.72 -18.90
C ARG A 13 -6.71 3.25 -18.48
N ILE A 14 -5.98 2.36 -19.16
CA ILE A 14 -5.91 0.94 -18.80
C ILE A 14 -5.32 0.79 -17.39
N MET A 15 -4.21 1.46 -17.10
CA MET A 15 -3.58 1.45 -15.77
C MET A 15 -4.52 1.99 -14.68
N ALA A 16 -5.24 3.08 -14.95
CA ALA A 16 -6.22 3.63 -14.01
C ALA A 16 -7.34 2.61 -13.70
N ILE A 17 -7.82 1.87 -14.70
CA ILE A 17 -8.83 0.82 -14.49
C ILE A 17 -8.26 -0.33 -13.66
N ILE A 18 -7.05 -0.81 -13.98
CA ILE A 18 -6.39 -1.90 -13.24
C ILE A 18 -6.21 -1.51 -11.78
N VAL A 19 -5.62 -0.34 -11.52
CA VAL A 19 -5.40 0.15 -10.15
C VAL A 19 -6.73 0.36 -9.42
N LYS A 20 -7.78 0.78 -10.14
CA LYS A 20 -9.13 0.91 -9.58
C LYS A 20 -9.68 -0.42 -9.09
N VAL A 21 -9.57 -1.47 -9.90
CA VAL A 21 -9.98 -2.81 -9.52
C VAL A 21 -9.18 -3.29 -8.30
N LEU A 22 -7.87 -3.07 -8.30
CA LEU A 22 -6.99 -3.48 -7.18
C LEU A 22 -7.33 -2.81 -5.85
N TYR A 23 -7.57 -1.49 -5.82
CA TYR A 23 -7.91 -0.85 -4.55
C TYR A 23 -9.33 -1.22 -4.07
N ILE A 24 -10.27 -1.49 -4.98
CA ILE A 24 -11.61 -1.97 -4.61
C ILE A 24 -11.53 -3.39 -4.04
N SER A 25 -10.77 -4.29 -4.69
CA SER A 25 -10.57 -5.64 -4.18
C SER A 25 -9.86 -5.63 -2.83
N LEU A 26 -8.94 -4.69 -2.60
CA LEU A 26 -8.30 -4.48 -1.30
C LEU A 26 -9.33 -4.10 -0.22
N ILE A 27 -10.23 -3.15 -0.50
CA ILE A 27 -11.30 -2.78 0.45
C ILE A 27 -12.15 -4.00 0.82
N ILE A 28 -12.55 -4.80 -0.17
CA ILE A 28 -13.35 -6.02 0.06
C ILE A 28 -12.55 -7.03 0.89
N GLY A 29 -11.28 -7.24 0.55
CA GLY A 29 -10.39 -8.15 1.27
C GLY A 29 -10.18 -7.75 2.73
N MET A 30 -10.20 -6.45 3.04
CA MET A 30 -10.05 -5.92 4.39
C MET A 30 -11.23 -6.25 5.32
N CYS A 31 -12.39 -6.63 4.79
CA CYS A 31 -13.52 -7.06 5.61
C CYS A 31 -13.19 -8.33 6.43
N VAL A 32 -12.39 -9.23 5.88
CA VAL A 32 -12.02 -10.51 6.52
C VAL A 32 -11.18 -10.31 7.80
N PRO A 33 -10.01 -9.63 7.77
CA PRO A 33 -9.22 -9.43 8.97
C PRO A 33 -9.96 -8.61 10.03
N ILE A 34 -10.79 -7.64 9.63
CA ILE A 34 -11.63 -6.87 10.56
C ILE A 34 -12.66 -7.77 11.26
N ALA A 35 -13.35 -8.64 10.52
CA ALA A 35 -14.30 -9.58 11.10
C ALA A 35 -13.62 -10.55 12.08
N ILE A 36 -12.42 -11.05 11.75
CA ILE A 36 -11.65 -11.92 12.64
C ILE A 36 -11.27 -11.20 13.93
N VAL A 37 -10.78 -9.95 13.85
CA VAL A 37 -10.45 -9.15 15.04
C VAL A 37 -11.66 -8.96 15.95
N ILE A 38 -12.82 -8.59 15.39
CA ILE A 38 -14.06 -8.41 16.16
C ILE A 38 -14.49 -9.73 16.82
N TRP A 39 -14.40 -10.83 16.07
CA TRP A 39 -14.78 -12.15 16.56
C TRP A 39 -13.88 -12.63 17.72
N VAL A 40 -12.56 -12.47 17.61
CA VAL A 40 -11.63 -12.82 18.71
C VAL A 40 -11.83 -11.89 19.91
N ALA A 41 -12.02 -10.59 19.68
CA ALA A 41 -12.25 -9.61 20.75
C ALA A 41 -13.53 -9.91 21.56
N SER A 42 -14.56 -10.42 20.89
CA SER A 42 -15.85 -10.75 21.52
C SER A 42 -15.81 -12.05 22.33
N ASN A 43 -14.78 -12.88 22.17
CA ASN A 43 -14.67 -14.21 22.79
C ASN A 43 -13.32 -14.40 23.52
N PRO A 44 -13.03 -13.63 24.59
CA PRO A 44 -11.70 -13.57 25.23
C PRO A 44 -11.25 -14.84 25.99
N GLY A 45 -11.96 -15.95 25.89
CA GLY A 45 -11.61 -17.24 26.52
C GLY A 45 -11.67 -18.44 25.58
N MET A 46 -11.86 -18.21 24.28
CA MET A 46 -11.86 -19.30 23.31
C MET A 46 -10.44 -19.62 22.84
N ASP A 47 -9.97 -20.82 23.15
CA ASP A 47 -8.84 -21.43 22.44
C ASP A 47 -9.27 -21.60 20.97
N THR A 48 -8.75 -20.74 20.09
CA THR A 48 -9.09 -20.69 18.66
C THR A 48 -8.77 -21.97 17.89
N LEU A 49 -8.14 -22.96 18.54
CA LEU A 49 -8.07 -24.35 18.07
C LEU A 49 -9.48 -24.97 17.84
N SER A 50 -10.53 -24.33 18.34
CA SER A 50 -11.93 -24.76 18.20
C SER A 50 -12.65 -24.22 16.94
N VAL A 51 -12.03 -23.35 16.12
CA VAL A 51 -12.57 -23.02 14.78
C VAL A 51 -12.07 -24.06 13.78
N GLY A 52 -12.57 -25.28 13.94
CA GLY A 52 -12.51 -26.38 12.96
C GLY A 52 -11.22 -26.51 12.16
N LYS A 53 -10.08 -26.85 12.78
CA LYS A 53 -8.82 -27.24 12.08
C LYS A 53 -8.27 -26.23 11.06
N ILE A 54 -8.81 -25.00 10.94
CA ILE A 54 -8.32 -24.00 9.99
C ILE A 54 -6.99 -23.45 10.52
N LYS A 55 -5.92 -23.78 9.80
CA LYS A 55 -4.57 -23.31 10.07
C LYS A 55 -4.39 -21.93 9.41
N VAL A 56 -4.21 -20.89 10.22
CA VAL A 56 -3.94 -19.53 9.74
C VAL A 56 -2.44 -19.31 9.63
N LEU A 57 -1.99 -18.78 8.49
CA LEU A 57 -0.60 -18.44 8.23
C LEU A 57 -0.37 -16.95 8.44
N SER A 58 0.78 -16.58 9.00
CA SER A 58 1.24 -15.19 9.07
C SER A 58 1.68 -14.67 7.69
N MET A 59 1.86 -13.35 7.56
CA MET A 59 2.47 -12.69 6.40
C MET A 59 3.84 -13.26 6.03
N GLN A 60 4.54 -13.88 6.99
CA GLN A 60 5.85 -14.51 6.80
C GLN A 60 5.75 -16.03 6.59
N GLY A 61 4.53 -16.56 6.43
CA GLY A 61 4.28 -17.99 6.18
C GLY A 61 4.39 -18.88 7.43
N GLN A 62 4.41 -18.31 8.63
CA GLN A 62 4.46 -19.09 9.87
C GLN A 62 3.04 -19.48 10.33
N LEU A 63 2.89 -20.70 10.85
CA LEU A 63 1.61 -21.15 11.39
C LEU A 63 1.29 -20.43 12.70
N LEU A 64 0.15 -19.75 12.77
CA LEU A 64 -0.32 -19.09 13.99
C LEU A 64 -0.95 -20.14 14.90
N SER A 65 -0.47 -20.19 16.14
CA SER A 65 -0.78 -21.27 17.09
C SER A 65 -1.81 -20.90 18.16
N SER A 66 -2.02 -19.59 18.37
CA SER A 66 -2.89 -19.08 19.44
C SER A 66 -3.81 -17.96 18.94
N ALA A 67 -4.91 -17.75 19.68
CA ALA A 67 -5.89 -16.70 19.40
C ALA A 67 -5.26 -15.30 19.43
N SER A 68 -4.34 -15.10 20.37
CA SER A 68 -3.56 -13.88 20.53
C SER A 68 -2.60 -13.63 19.37
N ASP A 69 -1.97 -14.67 18.83
CA ASP A 69 -1.13 -14.54 17.62
C ASP A 69 -1.97 -14.17 16.41
N VAL A 70 -3.16 -14.75 16.27
CA VAL A 70 -4.12 -14.40 15.20
C VAL A 70 -4.55 -12.93 15.35
N MET A 71 -4.88 -12.48 16.55
CA MET A 71 -5.24 -11.08 16.81
C MET A 71 -4.12 -10.13 16.38
N ALA A 72 -2.89 -10.37 16.86
CA ALA A 72 -1.75 -9.51 16.54
C ALA A 72 -1.45 -9.45 15.03
N GLU A 73 -1.56 -10.60 14.35
CA GLU A 73 -1.32 -10.67 12.91
C GLU A 73 -2.42 -9.97 12.11
N MET A 74 -3.69 -10.15 12.47
CA MET A 74 -4.78 -9.46 11.77
C MET A 74 -4.70 -7.94 11.95
N CYS A 75 -4.33 -7.44 13.14
CA CYS A 75 -4.05 -6.02 13.35
C CYS A 75 -2.90 -5.52 12.46
N THR A 76 -1.84 -6.32 12.32
CA THR A 76 -0.68 -6.02 11.45
C THR A 76 -1.12 -5.94 9.97
N ILE A 77 -1.92 -6.91 9.51
CA ILE A 77 -2.47 -6.94 8.15
C ILE A 77 -3.36 -5.71 7.90
N ILE A 78 -4.16 -5.29 8.88
CA ILE A 78 -5.01 -4.10 8.76
C ILE A 78 -4.16 -2.84 8.55
N VAL A 79 -3.10 -2.67 9.35
CA VAL A 79 -2.16 -1.54 9.19
C VAL A 79 -1.55 -1.58 7.78
N ALA A 80 -1.05 -2.74 7.33
CA ALA A 80 -0.49 -2.86 5.99
C ALA A 80 -1.50 -2.52 4.88
N GLY A 81 -2.74 -2.98 5.02
CA GLY A 81 -3.83 -2.69 4.09
C GLY A 81 -4.16 -1.21 3.96
N ILE A 82 -4.10 -0.45 5.07
CA ILE A 82 -4.30 1.01 5.05
C ILE A 82 -3.23 1.70 4.20
N PHE A 83 -1.95 1.34 4.39
CA PHE A 83 -0.86 1.90 3.60
C PHE A 83 -1.00 1.57 2.10
N LEU A 84 -1.25 0.30 1.78
CA LEU A 84 -1.48 -0.14 0.40
C LEU A 84 -2.66 0.57 -0.25
N PHE A 85 -3.74 0.79 0.51
CA PHE A 85 -4.90 1.54 0.02
C PHE A 85 -4.53 2.95 -0.40
N PHE A 86 -3.79 3.70 0.43
CA PHE A 86 -3.36 5.06 0.09
C PHE A 86 -2.38 5.10 -1.10
N ILE A 87 -1.50 4.11 -1.23
CA ILE A 87 -0.60 3.98 -2.39
C ILE A 87 -1.42 3.79 -3.67
N LEU A 88 -2.34 2.81 -3.68
CA LEU A 88 -3.15 2.51 -4.85
C LEU A 88 -4.11 3.66 -5.19
N LEU A 89 -4.70 4.32 -4.19
CA LEU A 89 -5.57 5.47 -4.40
C LEU A 89 -4.79 6.64 -5.05
N THR A 90 -3.57 6.88 -4.60
CA THR A 90 -2.71 7.94 -5.16
C THR A 90 -2.28 7.60 -6.59
N ALA A 91 -1.89 6.35 -6.84
CA ALA A 91 -1.57 5.86 -8.18
C ALA A 91 -2.78 5.95 -9.14
N TYR A 92 -3.98 5.59 -8.68
CA TYR A 92 -5.21 5.74 -9.46
C TYR A 92 -5.45 7.19 -9.87
N ARG A 93 -5.33 8.14 -8.91
CA ARG A 93 -5.50 9.58 -9.18
C ARG A 93 -4.49 10.08 -10.20
N MET A 94 -3.24 9.61 -10.12
CA MET A 94 -2.20 9.95 -11.09
C MET A 94 -2.54 9.42 -12.49
N PHE A 95 -2.77 8.12 -12.65
CA PHE A 95 -3.07 7.54 -13.97
C PHE A 95 -4.36 8.09 -14.59
N ARG A 96 -5.38 8.36 -13.77
CA ARG A 96 -6.61 9.02 -14.21
C ARG A 96 -6.33 10.42 -14.74
N SER A 97 -5.55 11.22 -14.01
CA SER A 97 -5.19 12.58 -14.43
C SER A 97 -4.38 12.58 -15.73
N ILE A 98 -3.43 11.65 -15.90
CA ILE A 98 -2.68 11.51 -17.16
C ILE A 98 -3.61 11.09 -18.31
N ALA A 99 -4.59 10.22 -18.06
CA ALA A 99 -5.56 9.82 -19.07
C ALA A 99 -6.53 10.95 -19.49
N GLU A 100 -6.81 11.90 -18.60
CA GLU A 100 -7.70 13.03 -18.83
C GLU A 100 -6.95 14.20 -19.52
N THR A 101 -5.76 14.54 -19.04
CA THR A 101 -4.97 15.70 -19.50
C THR A 101 -3.97 15.37 -20.60
N VAL A 102 -3.57 14.10 -20.75
CA VAL A 102 -2.50 13.64 -21.64
C VAL A 102 -1.13 14.28 -21.31
N LEU A 103 -1.00 14.85 -20.11
CA LEU A 103 0.23 15.47 -19.60
C LEU A 103 0.83 14.58 -18.49
N PRO A 104 1.79 13.69 -18.83
CA PRO A 104 2.46 12.86 -17.82
C PRO A 104 3.30 13.70 -16.86
N PHE A 105 3.96 14.73 -17.38
CA PHE A 105 4.84 15.63 -16.63
C PHE A 105 4.07 16.85 -16.14
N SER A 106 3.34 16.70 -15.05
CA SER A 106 2.71 17.82 -14.36
C SER A 106 3.17 17.88 -12.91
N ILE A 107 3.19 19.09 -12.35
CA ILE A 107 3.51 19.33 -10.94
C ILE A 107 2.62 18.47 -10.03
N GLU A 108 1.35 18.31 -10.39
CA GLU A 108 0.42 17.46 -9.65
C GLU A 108 0.80 15.98 -9.68
N ASN A 109 1.18 15.45 -10.85
CA ASN A 109 1.54 14.04 -11.00
C ASN A 109 2.87 13.72 -10.32
N SER A 110 3.84 14.63 -10.40
CA SER A 110 5.07 14.52 -9.62
C SER A 110 4.79 14.51 -8.10
N ALA A 111 3.96 15.44 -7.61
CA ALA A 111 3.59 15.47 -6.19
C ALA A 111 2.89 14.19 -5.73
N ARG A 112 2.05 13.57 -6.60
CA ARG A 112 1.43 12.26 -6.34
C ARG A 112 2.47 11.14 -6.27
N LEU A 113 3.46 11.16 -7.16
CA LEU A 113 4.54 10.17 -7.18
C LEU A 113 5.44 10.28 -5.94
N LYS A 114 5.76 11.51 -5.53
CA LYS A 114 6.46 11.80 -4.27
C LYS A 114 5.67 11.31 -3.06
N LYS A 115 4.34 11.50 -3.05
CA LYS A 115 3.45 10.96 -2.00
C LYS A 115 3.49 9.44 -1.94
N ILE A 116 3.52 8.73 -3.08
CA ILE A 116 3.68 7.27 -3.10
C ILE A 116 5.02 6.87 -2.46
N GLY A 117 6.12 7.53 -2.84
CA GLY A 117 7.44 7.26 -2.27
C GLY A 117 7.50 7.51 -0.76
N ILE A 118 6.99 8.65 -0.28
CA ILE A 118 6.90 8.95 1.16
C ILE A 118 6.05 7.90 1.89
N ASN A 119 4.93 7.49 1.31
CA ASN A 119 4.06 6.50 1.94
C ASN A 119 4.73 5.13 2.07
N LEU A 120 5.48 4.70 1.04
CA LEU A 120 6.31 3.50 1.08
C LEU A 120 7.42 3.60 2.15
N MET A 121 8.05 4.76 2.28
CA MET A 121 9.07 5.01 3.30
C MET A 121 8.48 4.93 4.71
N VAL A 122 7.34 5.57 4.95
CA VAL A 122 6.66 5.49 6.26
C VAL A 122 6.24 4.05 6.55
N TYR A 123 5.66 3.35 5.55
CA TYR A 123 5.27 1.95 5.66
C TYR A 123 6.43 1.04 6.11
N SER A 124 7.65 1.22 5.58
CA SER A 124 8.80 0.37 5.93
C SER A 124 9.23 0.47 7.40
N PHE A 125 8.90 1.57 8.09
CA PHE A 125 9.17 1.73 9.52
C PHE A 125 7.95 1.42 10.38
N VAL A 126 6.78 1.91 9.97
CA VAL A 126 5.55 1.78 10.76
C VAL A 126 5.11 0.33 10.85
N LEU A 127 5.19 -0.44 9.77
CA LEU A 127 4.70 -1.82 9.80
C LEU A 127 5.50 -2.72 10.79
N PRO A 128 6.85 -2.75 10.76
CA PRO A 128 7.62 -3.50 11.77
C PRO A 128 7.34 -3.05 13.20
N ILE A 129 7.23 -1.73 13.44
CA ILE A 129 6.93 -1.18 14.78
C ILE A 129 5.53 -1.58 15.24
N ALA A 130 4.52 -1.42 14.39
CA ALA A 130 3.14 -1.78 14.68
C ALA A 130 3.03 -3.28 14.99
N ARG A 131 3.70 -4.12 14.19
CA ARG A 131 3.76 -5.56 14.42
C ARG A 131 4.39 -5.89 15.78
N ALA A 132 5.56 -5.34 16.10
CA ALA A 132 6.19 -5.54 17.40
C ALA A 132 5.25 -5.13 18.54
N GLY A 133 4.59 -3.98 18.41
CA GLY A 133 3.62 -3.47 19.39
C GLY A 133 2.42 -4.39 19.58
N PHE A 134 1.80 -4.86 18.49
CA PHE A 134 0.65 -5.77 18.58
C PHE A 134 1.03 -7.11 19.19
N TYR A 135 2.15 -7.71 18.79
CA TYR A 135 2.58 -8.97 19.36
C TYR A 135 3.01 -8.83 20.82
N ALA A 136 3.64 -7.72 21.22
CA ALA A 136 3.92 -7.45 22.63
C ALA A 136 2.64 -7.22 23.47
N SER A 137 1.56 -6.74 22.85
CA SER A 137 0.30 -6.44 23.53
C SER A 137 -0.60 -7.67 23.67
N PHE A 138 -0.61 -8.55 22.66
CA PHE A 138 -1.55 -9.67 22.59
C PHE A 138 -0.88 -11.02 22.81
N SER A 139 0.32 -11.25 22.26
CA SER A 139 0.97 -12.56 22.29
C SER A 139 1.92 -12.72 23.48
N SER A 140 1.83 -13.86 24.15
CA SER A 140 2.79 -14.29 25.17
C SER A 140 4.15 -14.67 24.56
N ASN A 141 4.21 -14.87 23.24
CA ASN A 141 5.42 -15.28 22.54
C ASN A 141 6.23 -14.05 22.09
N LYS A 142 7.22 -13.67 22.91
CA LYS A 142 8.04 -12.47 22.72
C LYS A 142 9.10 -12.58 21.60
N ALA A 143 9.19 -13.72 20.92
CA ALA A 143 10.27 -14.04 19.99
C ALA A 143 9.93 -13.73 18.52
N ILE A 144 9.38 -12.55 18.23
CA ILE A 144 9.15 -12.13 16.83
C ILE A 144 10.25 -11.18 16.41
N GLN A 145 11.03 -11.66 15.44
CA GLN A 145 12.01 -10.84 14.76
C GLN A 145 11.26 -9.89 13.83
N THR A 146 11.27 -8.61 14.18
CA THR A 146 10.84 -7.54 13.27
C THR A 146 12.06 -7.04 12.51
N THR A 147 12.19 -7.46 11.27
CA THR A 147 13.19 -6.91 10.35
C THR A 147 12.60 -5.74 9.59
N PHE A 148 13.38 -4.67 9.43
CA PHE A 148 13.01 -3.61 8.51
C PHE A 148 13.05 -4.14 7.08
N ASP A 149 12.00 -3.86 6.32
CA ASP A 149 11.96 -4.19 4.90
C ASP A 149 12.76 -3.17 4.09
N ILE A 150 14.07 -3.41 4.01
CA ILE A 150 14.99 -2.67 3.14
C ILE A 150 14.48 -2.54 1.70
N PRO A 151 13.84 -3.56 1.08
CA PRO A 151 13.29 -3.42 -0.27
C PRO A 151 12.28 -2.27 -0.41
N PHE A 152 11.42 -2.04 0.58
CA PHE A 152 10.45 -0.94 0.54
C PHE A 152 11.11 0.43 0.71
N ILE A 153 12.21 0.53 1.46
CA ILE A 153 13.01 1.76 1.56
C ILE A 153 13.64 2.09 0.21
N VAL A 154 14.24 1.10 -0.45
CA VAL A 154 14.84 1.30 -1.78
C VAL A 154 13.77 1.69 -2.79
N LEU A 155 12.63 1.00 -2.80
CA LEU A 155 11.51 1.33 -3.69
C LEU A 155 10.98 2.75 -3.43
N ALA A 156 10.86 3.17 -2.16
CA ALA A 156 10.47 4.52 -1.81
C ALA A 156 11.41 5.57 -2.41
N LEU A 157 12.72 5.37 -2.31
CA LEU A 157 13.72 6.27 -2.90
C LEU A 157 13.61 6.33 -4.42
N VAL A 158 13.39 5.18 -5.08
CA VAL A 158 13.15 5.13 -6.54
C VAL A 158 11.94 6.00 -6.92
N PHE A 159 10.81 5.88 -6.22
CA PHE A 159 9.63 6.71 -6.48
C PHE A 159 9.91 8.20 -6.26
N ILE A 160 10.68 8.56 -5.23
CA ILE A 160 11.09 9.96 -4.97
C ILE A 160 11.98 10.48 -6.10
N PHE A 161 12.95 9.70 -6.58
CA PHE A 161 13.81 10.10 -7.69
C PHE A 161 13.05 10.25 -9.00
N ILE A 162 12.14 9.33 -9.31
CA ILE A 162 11.27 9.47 -10.48
C ILE A 162 10.40 10.73 -10.34
N ALA A 163 9.93 11.07 -9.14
CA ALA A 163 9.20 12.33 -8.92
C ALA A 163 10.05 13.55 -9.25
N LEU A 164 11.33 13.58 -8.86
CA LEU A 164 12.25 14.67 -9.22
C LEU A 164 12.44 14.80 -10.74
N VAL A 165 12.53 13.67 -11.46
CA VAL A 165 12.58 13.67 -12.92
C VAL A 165 11.28 14.23 -13.52
N PHE A 166 10.13 13.92 -12.91
CA PHE A 166 8.85 14.45 -13.36
C PHE A 166 8.70 15.95 -13.09
N ASP A 167 9.18 16.45 -11.95
CA ASP A 167 9.25 17.88 -11.66
C ASP A 167 10.09 18.62 -12.70
N TYR A 168 11.27 18.10 -13.00
CA TYR A 168 12.14 18.67 -14.03
C TYR A 168 11.47 18.65 -15.42
N GLY A 169 10.83 17.54 -15.79
CA GLY A 169 10.07 17.44 -17.04
C GLY A 169 8.91 18.44 -17.12
N ALA A 170 8.21 18.70 -16.02
CA ALA A 170 7.12 19.68 -15.96
C ALA A 170 7.65 21.11 -16.14
N GLU A 171 8.80 21.44 -15.52
CA GLU A 171 9.43 22.74 -15.68
C GLU A 171 9.93 22.98 -17.11
N LEU A 172 10.49 21.97 -17.77
CA LEU A 172 10.87 22.06 -19.18
C LEU A 172 9.67 22.31 -20.10
N GLN A 173 8.53 21.67 -19.83
CA GLN A 173 7.29 21.91 -20.58
C GLN A 173 6.81 23.36 -20.39
N ARG A 174 6.85 23.87 -19.15
CA ARG A 174 6.49 25.26 -18.85
C ARG A 174 7.36 26.27 -19.60
N GLN A 175 8.67 26.08 -19.59
CA GLN A 175 9.60 26.97 -20.29
C GLN A 175 9.40 26.95 -21.80
N SER A 176 9.15 25.77 -22.39
CA SER A 176 8.84 25.66 -23.81
C SER A 176 7.57 26.43 -24.18
N ASP A 177 6.52 26.33 -23.37
CA ASP A 177 5.25 27.00 -23.60
C ASP A 177 5.35 28.53 -23.43
N GLU A 178 6.22 29.02 -22.54
CA GLU A 178 6.47 30.46 -22.31
C GLU A 178 7.36 31.13 -23.38
N THR A 179 8.05 30.34 -24.20
CA THR A 179 8.95 30.84 -25.28
C THR A 179 8.33 30.87 -26.68
N LEU A 180 7.05 30.48 -26.80
CA LEU A 180 6.24 30.56 -28.02
C LEU A 180 5.34 31.80 -28.02
#